data_AF-A0A9D7XRN6-F1
#
_entry.id   AF-A0A9D7XRN6-F1
#
_cell.length_a   1.000
_cell.length_b   1.000
_cell.length_c   1.000
_cell.angle_alpha   90.00
_cell.angle_beta   90.00
_cell.angle_gamma   90.00
#
_symmetry.space_group_name_H-M   'P 1'
#
loop_
_entity.id
_entity.type
_entity.pdbx_description
1 polymer ?
#
loop_
_entity_poly.entity_id
_entity_poly.type
_entity_poly.pdbx_seq_one_letter_code
_entity_poly.pdbx_strand_id
1 'polypeptide(L)'
;MKINIGLNDEARLEVGQILNLLLADEYMLYATTRDYHWNVTGPEFLSLHQQFESQYTQIAEWIDQIAERARSIGIGARGNWVDLTKAAAPPPIQVRVCPPSICFPNYSRCMKK
;
A
#
# COMPACT_ATOMS: atom_id res chain seq x y z
N MET A 1 15.19 12.04 25.86
CA MET A 1 15.87 13.12 25.10
C MET A 1 14.80 13.99 24.47
N LYS A 2 14.86 15.32 24.62
CA LYS A 2 13.87 16.23 24.01
C LYS A 2 14.25 16.47 22.55
N ILE A 3 13.39 16.08 21.62
CA ILE A 3 13.62 16.23 20.18
C ILE A 3 13.48 17.72 19.82
N ASN A 4 14.52 18.30 19.22
CA ASN A 4 14.56 19.71 18.84
C ASN A 4 14.93 19.83 17.35
N ILE A 5 13.90 19.75 16.50
CA ILE A 5 13.99 19.81 15.03
C ILE A 5 13.34 21.07 14.46
N GLY A 6 13.13 22.09 15.29
CA GLY A 6 12.44 23.32 14.88
C GLY A 6 10.91 23.21 14.77
N LEU A 7 10.32 22.09 15.20
CA LEU A 7 8.87 21.91 15.32
C LEU A 7 8.44 21.96 16.79
N ASN A 8 7.32 22.62 17.08
CA ASN A 8 6.68 22.52 18.38
C ASN A 8 6.00 21.15 18.56
N ASP A 9 5.58 20.83 19.78
CA ASP A 9 5.03 19.49 20.09
C ASP A 9 3.69 19.23 19.40
N GLU A 10 2.86 20.26 19.22
CA GLU A 10 1.58 20.16 18.51
C GLU A 10 1.76 19.80 17.03
N ALA A 11 2.64 20.52 16.34
CA ALA A 11 2.99 20.25 14.94
C ALA A 11 3.60 18.85 14.79
N ARG A 12 4.43 18.40 15.73
CA ARG A 12 5.00 17.03 15.71
C ARG A 12 3.90 15.98 15.83
N LEU A 13 2.90 16.20 16.69
CA LEU A 13 1.76 15.29 16.83
C LEU A 13 0.92 15.24 15.56
N GLU A 14 0.61 16.39 14.96
CA GLU A 14 -0.17 16.47 13.72
C GLU A 14 0.55 15.78 12.55
N VAL A 15 1.82 16.12 12.32
CA VAL A 15 2.66 15.45 11.30
C VAL A 15 2.76 13.95 11.57
N GLY A 16 2.89 13.54 12.84
CA GLY A 16 2.92 12.14 13.24
C GLY A 16 1.62 11.39 12.96
N GLN A 17 0.47 12.05 13.05
CA GLN A 17 -0.82 11.46 12.69
C GLN A 17 -0.93 11.27 11.18
N ILE A 18 -0.52 12.28 10.40
CA ILE A 18 -0.49 12.21 8.94
C ILE A 18 0.44 11.09 8.47
N LEU A 19 1.65 10.98 9.05
CA LEU A 19 2.59 9.91 8.72
C LEU A 19 2.04 8.51 9.04
N ASN A 20 1.27 8.36 10.12
CA ASN A 20 0.64 7.08 10.44
C ASN A 20 -0.54 6.74 9.54
N LEU A 21 -1.28 7.75 9.05
CA LEU A 21 -2.31 7.55 8.04
C LEU A 21 -1.67 7.13 6.70
N LEU A 22 -0.64 7.86 6.28
CA LEU A 22 0.14 7.53 5.10
C LEU A 22 0.74 6.12 5.21
N LEU A 23 1.34 5.76 6.36
CA LEU A 23 1.84 4.40 6.58
C LEU A 23 0.75 3.33 6.30
N ALA A 24 -0.49 3.58 6.73
CA ALA A 24 -1.61 2.67 6.50
C ALA A 24 -1.98 2.56 5.00
N ASP A 25 -2.06 3.69 4.30
CA ASP A 25 -2.35 3.75 2.87
C ASP A 25 -1.28 3.03 2.04
N GLU A 26 -0.01 3.22 2.38
CA GLU A 26 1.12 2.59 1.69
C GLU A 26 1.12 1.08 1.87
N TYR A 27 0.76 0.57 3.06
CA TYR A 27 0.58 -0.86 3.28
C TYR A 27 -0.59 -1.43 2.46
N MET A 28 -1.70 -0.69 2.35
CA MET A 28 -2.83 -1.10 1.52
C MET A 28 -2.44 -1.14 0.04
N LEU A 29 -1.69 -0.12 -0.44
CA LEU A 29 -1.18 -0.08 -1.79
C LEU A 29 -0.21 -1.23 -2.07
N TYR A 30 0.72 -1.49 -1.16
CA TYR A 30 1.65 -2.63 -1.24
C TYR A 30 0.90 -3.95 -1.40
N ALA A 31 -0.06 -4.22 -0.51
CA ALA A 31 -0.84 -5.45 -0.55
C ALA A 31 -1.63 -5.58 -1.86
N THR A 32 -2.21 -4.47 -2.32
CA THR A 32 -2.98 -4.42 -3.57
C THR A 32 -2.08 -4.68 -4.79
N THR A 33 -0.93 -4.03 -4.90
CA THR A 33 0.01 -4.23 -6.01
C THR A 33 0.56 -5.65 -6.02
N ARG A 34 0.80 -6.24 -4.85
CA ARG A 34 1.24 -7.63 -4.73
C ARG A 34 0.15 -8.62 -5.13
N ASP A 35 -1.11 -8.32 -4.84
CA ASP A 35 -2.26 -9.09 -5.32
C ASP A 35 -2.34 -9.07 -6.86
N TYR A 36 -2.12 -7.91 -7.50
CA TYR A 36 -2.01 -7.83 -8.96
C TYR A 36 -0.83 -8.63 -9.52
N HIS A 37 0.33 -8.58 -8.87
CA HIS A 37 1.50 -9.38 -9.25
C HIS A 37 1.19 -10.89 -9.26
N TRP A 38 0.45 -11.39 -8.26
CA TRP A 38 0.08 -12.79 -8.17
C TRP A 38 -1.01 -13.20 -9.17
N ASN A 39 -1.97 -12.31 -9.45
CA ASN A 39 -3.20 -12.66 -10.17
C ASN A 39 -3.25 -12.15 -11.62
N VAL A 40 -2.24 -11.41 -12.10
CA VAL A 40 -2.18 -10.98 -13.51
C VAL A 40 -2.07 -12.20 -14.43
N THR A 41 -2.82 -12.17 -15.53
CA THR A 41 -2.81 -13.18 -16.59
C THR A 41 -2.96 -12.46 -17.94
N GLY A 42 -2.43 -13.01 -19.03
CA GLY A 42 -2.62 -12.41 -20.35
C GLY A 42 -1.44 -12.62 -21.29
N PRO A 43 -1.57 -12.18 -22.55
CA PRO A 43 -0.42 -12.00 -23.46
C PRO A 43 0.69 -11.14 -22.84
N GLU A 44 0.32 -10.18 -21.99
CA GLU A 44 1.22 -9.26 -21.30
C GLU A 44 1.67 -9.74 -19.90
N PHE A 45 1.44 -11.02 -19.56
CA PHE A 45 1.69 -11.56 -18.22
C PHE A 45 3.09 -11.19 -17.69
N LEU A 46 4.14 -11.52 -18.43
CA LEU A 46 5.52 -11.33 -17.97
C LEU A 46 5.84 -9.86 -17.70
N SER A 47 5.49 -8.99 -18.64
CA SER A 47 5.75 -7.55 -18.55
C SER A 47 5.03 -6.93 -17.36
N LEU A 48 3.74 -7.24 -17.16
CA LEU A 48 2.96 -6.70 -16.06
C LEU A 48 3.38 -7.30 -14.71
N HIS A 49 3.67 -8.60 -14.65
CA HIS A 49 4.13 -9.29 -13.44
C HIS A 49 5.43 -8.66 -12.90
N GLN A 50 6.40 -8.39 -13.77
CA GLN A 50 7.66 -7.72 -13.43
C GLN A 50 7.45 -6.26 -13.04
N GLN A 51 6.54 -5.54 -13.73
CA GLN A 51 6.21 -4.16 -13.36
C GLN A 51 5.61 -4.07 -11.96
N PHE A 52 4.65 -4.93 -11.62
CA PHE A 52 4.07 -4.97 -10.27
C PHE A 52 5.11 -5.37 -9.21
N GLU A 53 6.05 -6.25 -9.55
CA GLU A 53 7.18 -6.58 -8.66
C GLU A 53 8.07 -5.40 -8.34
N SER A 54 8.49 -4.66 -9.37
CA SER A 54 9.27 -3.45 -9.19
C SER A 54 8.51 -2.43 -8.33
N GLN A 55 7.20 -2.28 -8.54
CA GLN A 55 6.37 -1.35 -7.79
C GLN A 55 6.22 -1.74 -6.32
N TYR A 56 5.82 -2.98 -6.00
CA TYR A 56 5.66 -3.36 -4.60
C TYR A 56 6.99 -3.36 -3.84
N THR A 57 8.10 -3.65 -4.52
CA THR A 57 9.44 -3.59 -3.91
C THR A 57 9.78 -2.16 -3.53
N GLN A 58 9.54 -1.21 -4.44
CA GLN A 58 9.74 0.20 -4.15
C GLN A 58 8.81 0.66 -3.00
N ILE A 59 7.52 0.30 -3.02
CA ILE A 59 6.58 0.66 -1.94
C ILE A 59 7.05 0.12 -0.58
N ALA A 60 7.64 -1.08 -0.53
CA ALA A 60 8.19 -1.62 0.71
C ALA A 60 9.30 -0.73 1.30
N GLU A 61 10.14 -0.12 0.45
CA GLU A 61 11.16 0.86 0.89
C GLU A 61 10.53 2.15 1.40
N TRP A 62 9.43 2.61 0.79
CA TRP A 62 8.69 3.80 1.25
C TRP A 62 8.02 3.56 2.60
N ILE A 63 7.41 2.39 2.82
CA ILE A 63 6.82 1.99 4.09
C ILE A 63 7.82 2.14 5.23
N ASP A 64 9.04 1.62 5.05
CA ASP A 64 10.11 1.71 6.04
C ASP A 64 10.52 3.17 6.29
N GLN A 65 10.77 3.94 5.22
CA GLN A 65 11.12 5.36 5.33
C GLN A 65 10.06 6.19 6.06
N ILE A 66 8.77 5.94 5.81
CA ILE A 66 7.66 6.64 6.49
C ILE A 66 7.64 6.27 7.98
N ALA A 67 7.78 4.98 8.30
CA ALA A 67 7.82 4.51 9.69
C ALA A 67 9.01 5.12 10.44
N GLU A 68 10.22 5.07 9.86
CA GLU A 68 11.41 5.67 10.43
C GLU A 68 11.29 7.20 10.54
N ARG A 69 10.63 7.86 9.58
CA ARG A 69 10.36 9.29 9.65
C ARG A 69 9.49 9.63 10.86
N ALA A 70 8.41 8.90 11.09
CA ALA A 70 7.57 9.07 12.29
C ALA A 70 8.39 8.90 13.58
N ARG A 71 9.25 7.87 13.63
CA ARG A 71 10.15 7.63 14.77
C ARG A 71 11.16 8.76 14.97
N SER A 72 11.72 9.31 13.90
CA SER A 72 12.71 10.40 13.94
C SER A 72 12.15 11.69 14.56
N ILE A 73 10.85 11.95 14.38
CA ILE A 73 10.16 13.10 15.00
C ILE A 73 9.58 12.76 16.38
N GLY A 74 9.86 11.56 16.90
CA GLY A 74 9.47 11.11 18.25
C GLY A 74 8.07 10.54 18.36
N ILE A 75 7.45 10.20 17.23
CA ILE A 75 6.12 9.60 17.19
C ILE A 75 6.27 8.10 16.92
N GLY A 76 5.43 7.28 17.55
CA GLY A 76 5.41 5.84 17.27
C GLY A 76 4.82 5.54 15.89
N ALA A 77 5.48 4.70 15.11
CA ALA A 77 4.91 4.13 13.90
C ALA A 77 3.88 3.04 14.28
N ARG A 78 2.66 3.13 13.73
CA ARG A 78 1.57 2.19 13.99
C ARG A 78 1.50 1.13 12.91
N GLY A 79 2.33 0.10 13.03
CA GLY A 79 2.42 -0.99 12.05
C GLY A 79 1.58 -2.23 12.37
N ASN A 80 0.71 -2.22 13.39
CA ASN A 80 -0.12 -3.39 13.67
C ASN A 80 -1.27 -3.49 12.65
N TRP A 81 -1.58 -4.72 12.22
CA TRP A 81 -2.57 -4.96 11.17
C TRP A 81 -3.96 -4.39 11.47
N VAL A 82 -4.38 -4.40 12.74
CA VAL A 82 -5.69 -3.87 13.14
C VAL A 82 -5.77 -2.36 12.95
N ASP A 83 -4.72 -1.62 13.28
CA ASP A 83 -4.67 -0.17 13.12
C ASP A 83 -4.52 0.22 11.65
N LEU A 84 -3.65 -0.48 10.91
CA LEU A 84 -3.45 -0.25 9.48
C LEU A 84 -4.77 -0.42 8.71
N THR A 85 -5.48 -1.53 8.93
CA THR A 85 -6.74 -1.81 8.22
C THR A 85 -7.90 -0.89 8.61
N LYS A 86 -7.89 -0.33 9.83
CA LYS A 86 -8.89 0.66 10.24
C LYS A 86 -8.63 2.05 9.66
N ALA A 87 -7.36 2.41 9.47
CA ALA A 87 -6.95 3.73 9.04
C ALA A 87 -6.86 3.86 7.50
N ALA A 88 -6.42 2.80 6.83
CA ALA A 88 -6.15 2.83 5.39
C ALA A 88 -7.40 3.13 4.57
N ALA A 89 -7.23 3.99 3.56
CA ALA A 89 -8.22 4.19 2.53
C ALA A 89 -8.39 2.89 1.72
N PRO A 90 -9.63 2.45 1.46
CA PRO A 90 -9.86 1.30 0.60
C PRO A 90 -9.36 1.60 -0.82
N PRO A 91 -8.77 0.61 -1.52
CA PRO A 91 -8.31 0.83 -2.87
C PRO A 91 -9.50 1.20 -3.77
N PRO A 92 -9.35 2.19 -4.67
CA PRO A 92 -10.43 2.63 -5.56
C PRO A 92 -10.87 1.54 -6.54
N ILE A 93 -10.03 0.52 -6.76
CA ILE A 93 -10.30 -0.63 -7.61
C ILE A 93 -10.15 -1.89 -6.76
N GLN A 94 -11.24 -2.65 -6.63
CA GLN A 94 -11.18 -3.99 -6.05
C GLN A 94 -10.72 -4.98 -7.11
N VAL A 95 -9.67 -5.74 -6.82
CA VAL A 95 -9.26 -6.88 -7.65
C VAL A 95 -10.37 -7.93 -7.57
N ARG A 96 -11.25 -7.93 -8.57
CA ARG A 96 -12.23 -9.00 -8.71
C ARG A 96 -11.55 -10.16 -9.41
N VAL A 97 -11.19 -11.18 -8.64
CA VAL A 97 -10.90 -12.51 -9.20
C VAL A 97 -12.16 -12.92 -9.96
N CYS A 98 -12.03 -13.12 -11.28
CA CYS A 98 -13.15 -13.57 -12.09
C CYS A 98 -13.56 -14.96 -11.57
N PRO A 99 -14.82 -15.19 -11.17
CA PRO A 99 -15.23 -16.50 -10.68
C PRO A 99 -15.02 -17.56 -11.77
N PRO A 100 -14.64 -18.80 -11.42
CA PRO A 100 -14.30 -19.84 -12.40
C PRO A 100 -15.42 -20.14 -13.41
N SER A 101 -16.68 -19.83 -13.09
CA SER A 101 -17.83 -19.96 -13.99
C SER A 101 -17.93 -18.88 -15.09
N ILE A 102 -17.07 -17.85 -15.07
CA ILE A 102 -17.07 -16.73 -16.04
C ILE A 102 -15.75 -16.68 -16.84
N CYS A 103 -14.81 -17.59 -16.58
CA CYS A 103 -13.59 -17.74 -17.36
C CYS A 103 -13.87 -18.57 -18.62
N PHE A 104 -14.01 -17.91 -19.77
CA PHE A 104 -13.96 -18.62 -21.05
C PHE A 104 -12.55 -19.16 -21.32
N PRO A 105 -12.40 -20.28 -22.06
CA PRO A 105 -11.16 -21.05 -22.12
C PRO A 105 -9.98 -20.33 -22.78
N ASN A 106 -10.20 -19.16 -23.40
CA ASN A 106 -9.18 -18.42 -24.14
C ASN A 106 -9.36 -16.91 -23.89
N TYR A 107 -8.65 -16.43 -22.87
CA TYR A 107 -8.22 -15.05 -22.60
C TYR A 107 -9.10 -13.83 -22.95
N SER A 108 -9.08 -12.88 -21.99
CA SER A 108 -9.11 -11.43 -22.22
C SER A 108 -10.44 -10.74 -22.56
N ARG A 109 -11.41 -10.78 -21.64
CA ARG A 109 -12.22 -9.57 -21.34
C ARG A 109 -13.03 -9.75 -20.06
N CYS A 110 -12.63 -9.04 -19.01
CA CYS A 110 -13.55 -8.67 -17.95
C CYS A 110 -13.94 -7.20 -18.17
N MET A 111 -14.80 -6.93 -19.16
CA MET A 111 -15.56 -5.68 -19.20
C MET A 111 -16.90 -5.95 -18.54
N LYS A 112 -17.12 -5.42 -17.33
CA LYS A 112 -18.49 -5.23 -16.86
C LYS A 112 -18.91 -3.80 -17.21
N LYS A 113 -20.02 -3.71 -17.96
CA LYS A 113 -20.84 -2.51 -18.07
C LYS A 113 -21.23 -2.01 -16.68
#